data_AF-A0A1F7TFC1-F1
#
_entry.id   AF-A0A1F7TFC1-F1
#
_cell.length_a   1.000
_cell.length_b   1.000
_cell.length_c   1.000
_cell.angle_alpha   90.00
_cell.angle_beta   90.00
_cell.angle_gamma   90.00
#
_symmetry.space_group_name_H-M   'P 1'
#
loop_
_entity.id
_entity.type
_entity.pdbx_description
1 polymer ?
#
loop_
_entity_poly.entity_id
_entity_poly.type
_entity_poly.pdbx_seq_one_letter_code
_entity_poly.pdbx_strand_id
1 'polypeptide(L)' 'MMPCPFLEAVTMVYCRAYPVRKLIPSHMMTTASPCMGEGYRGCPFFQEHVTGPEPVLPKEAEAAKQEDGKEVG' A
#
# COMPACT_ATOMS: atom_id res chain seq x y z
N MET A 1 0.36 22.46 -16.59
CA MET A 1 -0.99 22.00 -16.20
C MET A 1 -1.02 22.01 -14.68
N MET A 2 -1.76 22.95 -14.07
CA MET A 2 -1.82 23.03 -12.61
C MET A 2 -2.76 21.93 -12.10
N PRO A 3 -2.38 21.16 -11.06
CA PRO A 3 -3.28 20.19 -10.45
C PRO A 3 -4.53 20.90 -9.90
N CYS A 4 -5.67 20.21 -9.92
CA CYS A 4 -6.92 20.73 -9.36
C CYS A 4 -6.73 21.02 -7.87
N PRO A 5 -6.98 22.26 -7.38
CA PRO A 5 -6.78 22.61 -5.97
C PRO A 5 -7.75 21.89 -5.02
N PHE A 6 -8.78 21.23 -5.55
CA PHE A 6 -9.76 20.44 -4.79
C PHE A 6 -9.48 18.93 -4.80
N LEU A 7 -8.42 18.48 -5.49
CA LEU A 7 -8.07 17.07 -5.59
C LEU A 7 -6.79 16.79 -4.80
N GLU A 8 -6.89 15.96 -3.78
CA GLU A 8 -5.75 15.50 -3.00
C GLU A 8 -5.41 14.05 -3.38
N ALA A 9 -4.15 13.81 -3.73
CA ALA A 9 -3.61 12.48 -3.91
C ALA A 9 -3.04 11.99 -2.58
N VAL A 10 -3.56 10.85 -2.08
CA VAL A 10 -3.10 10.25 -0.83
C VAL A 10 -2.65 8.81 -1.06
N THR A 11 -1.55 8.42 -0.41
CA THR A 11 -1.10 7.02 -0.43
C THR A 11 -2.03 6.18 0.43
N MET A 12 -2.50 5.07 -0.12
CA MET A 12 -3.35 4.10 0.57
C MET A 12 -2.57 2.81 0.82
N VAL A 13 -2.81 2.17 1.95
CA VAL A 13 -2.34 0.82 2.28
C VAL A 13 -3.53 -0.14 2.32
N TYR A 14 -3.27 -1.42 2.08
CA TYR A 14 -4.28 -2.48 2.16
C TYR A 14 -4.02 -3.37 3.37
N CYS A 15 -5.10 -3.81 4.04
CA CYS A 15 -4.99 -4.86 5.04
C CYS A 15 -4.81 -6.22 4.33
N ARG A 16 -3.69 -6.91 4.58
CA ARG A 16 -3.41 -8.23 3.97
C ARG A 16 -4.36 -9.33 4.43
N ALA A 17 -4.93 -9.19 5.61
CA ALA A 17 -5.81 -10.17 6.21
C ALA A 17 -7.29 -10.01 5.77
N TYR A 18 -7.68 -8.82 5.29
CA TYR A 18 -9.09 -8.54 4.99
C TYR A 18 -9.46 -9.13 3.63
N PRO A 19 -10.58 -9.87 3.52
CA PRO A 19 -10.94 -10.59 2.29
C PRO A 19 -11.29 -9.64 1.12
N VAL A 20 -11.60 -8.38 1.42
CA VAL A 20 -11.85 -7.32 0.44
C VAL A 20 -10.68 -6.33 0.48
N ARG A 21 -10.31 -5.71 -0.65
CA ARG A 21 -9.26 -4.68 -0.65
C ARG A 21 -9.74 -3.40 0.02
N LYS A 22 -9.70 -3.39 1.35
CA LYS A 22 -9.99 -2.22 2.15
C LYS A 22 -8.80 -1.27 2.07
N LEU A 23 -9.00 -0.15 1.37
CA LEU A 23 -8.03 0.94 1.31
C LEU A 23 -8.05 1.70 2.62
N ILE A 24 -6.86 1.92 3.18
CA ILE A 24 -6.67 2.69 4.39
C ILE A 24 -5.68 3.82 4.08
N PRO A 25 -6.04 5.10 4.27
CA PRO A 25 -5.13 6.20 4.03
C PRO A 25 -3.92 6.10 4.94
N SER A 26 -2.72 6.16 4.35
CA SER A 26 -1.45 6.10 5.08
C SER A 26 -1.35 7.17 6.16
N HIS A 27 -1.88 8.37 5.93
CA HIS A 27 -1.87 9.45 6.92
C HIS A 27 -2.73 9.16 8.16
N MET A 28 -3.69 8.23 8.08
CA MET A 28 -4.44 7.75 9.25
C MET A 28 -3.69 6.66 10.01
N MET A 29 -2.65 6.08 9.43
CA MET A 29 -1.79 5.08 10.06
C MET A 29 -0.72 5.81 10.86
N THR A 30 -1.08 6.28 12.06
CA THR A 30 -0.13 6.89 12.99
C THR A 30 0.85 5.85 13.53
N THR A 31 1.90 6.27 14.23
CA THR A 31 2.88 5.37 14.88
C THR A 31 2.26 4.41 15.89
N ALA A 32 1.05 4.69 16.39
CA ALA A 32 0.28 3.81 17.25
C ALA A 32 -0.64 2.84 16.49
N SER A 33 -0.71 2.94 15.16
CA SER A 33 -1.57 2.07 14.37
C SER A 33 -1.00 0.65 14.34
N PRO A 34 -1.79 -0.37 14.69
CA PRO A 34 -1.33 -1.75 14.67
C PRO A 34 -1.07 -2.23 13.25
N CYS A 35 -1.47 -1.53 12.19
CA CYS A 35 -1.27 -2.01 10.82
C CYS A 35 0.10 -1.64 10.23
N MET A 36 0.92 -0.83 10.93
CA MET A 36 2.19 -0.33 10.43
C MET A 36 3.39 -1.02 11.11
N GLY A 37 4.51 -1.15 10.39
CA GLY A 37 5.71 -1.81 10.90
C GLY A 37 5.44 -3.26 11.28
N GLU A 38 5.87 -3.69 12.47
CA GLU A 38 5.60 -5.04 13.00
C GLU A 38 4.36 -5.13 13.89
N GLY A 39 3.66 -4.01 14.11
CA GLY A 39 2.47 -3.94 14.97
C GLY A 39 1.35 -4.89 14.52
N TYR A 40 1.32 -5.26 13.24
CA TYR A 40 0.22 -6.04 12.65
C TYR A 40 0.19 -7.46 13.20
N ARG A 41 1.32 -7.93 13.72
CA ARG A 41 1.43 -9.22 14.40
C ARG A 41 0.51 -9.29 15.63
N GLY A 42 0.22 -8.15 16.26
CA GLY A 42 -0.71 -8.04 17.38
C GLY A 42 -2.18 -7.89 16.99
N CYS A 43 -2.49 -7.73 15.69
CA CYS A 43 -3.88 -7.59 15.24
C CYS A 43 -4.60 -8.94 15.31
N PRO A 44 -5.68 -9.09 16.09
CA PRO A 44 -6.38 -10.37 16.24
C PRO A 44 -6.95 -10.86 14.91
N PHE A 45 -7.44 -9.92 14.09
CA PHE A 45 -7.94 -10.21 12.75
C PHE A 45 -6.82 -10.72 11.81
N PHE A 46 -5.61 -10.16 11.91
CA PHE A 46 -4.48 -10.64 11.14
C PHE A 46 -4.06 -12.06 11.55
N GLN A 47 -4.03 -12.32 12.87
CA GLN A 47 -3.70 -13.65 13.39
C GLN A 47 -4.73 -14.71 13.01
N GLU A 48 -6.01 -14.36 12.91
CA GLU A 48 -7.08 -15.29 12.54
C GLU A 48 -7.07 -15.63 11.04
N HIS A 49 -6.71 -14.68 10.18
CA HIS A 49 -6.90 -14.82 8.72
C HIS A 49 -5.63 -15.08 7.91
N VAL A 50 -4.44 -14.81 8.43
CA VAL A 50 -3.17 -14.99 7.69
C VAL A 50 -2.56 -16.38 7.88
N THR A 51 -3.14 -17.21 8.75
CA THR A 51 -2.83 -18.65 8.90
C THR A 51 -3.40 -19.52 7.77
N GLY A 52 -4.20 -18.94 6.86
CA GLY A 52 -4.64 -19.57 5.61
C GLY A 52 -3.70 -19.28 4.44
N PRO A 53 -3.81 -20.02 3.30
CA PRO A 53 -2.97 -19.76 2.13
C PRO A 53 -3.12 -18.30 1.66
N GLU A 54 -1.99 -17.63 1.44
CA GLU A 54 -1.94 -16.21 1.10
C GLU A 54 -2.93 -15.86 -0.04
N PRO A 55 -3.76 -14.81 0.12
CA PRO A 55 -4.49 -14.27 -1.01
C PRO A 55 -3.49 -13.74 -2.02
N VAL A 56 -3.44 -14.38 -3.20
CA VAL A 56 -2.56 -14.00 -4.32
C VAL A 56 -2.86 -12.56 -4.71
N LEU A 57 -1.99 -11.63 -4.30
CA LEU A 57 -2.03 -10.28 -4.84
C LEU A 57 -1.69 -10.35 -6.33
N PRO A 58 -2.45 -9.71 -7.24
CA PRO A 58 -2.03 -9.54 -8.62
C PRO A 58 -0.73 -8.72 -8.66
N LYS A 59 0.23 -9.25 -9.41
CA LYS A 59 1.57 -8.71 -9.64
C LYS A 59 1.51 -7.48 -10.52
N GLU A 60 1.05 -6.34 -10.00
CA GLU A 60 1.01 -5.10 -10.77
C GLU A 60 1.63 -3.95 -9.99
N ALA A 61 2.94 -3.76 -10.21
CA ALA A 61 3.66 -2.48 -10.36
C ALA A 61 5.16 -2.59 -10.01
N GLU A 62 5.88 -3.54 -10.62
CA GLU A 62 7.33 -3.38 -10.84
C GLU A 62 7.50 -2.84 -12.26
N ALA A 63 7.45 -1.51 -12.40
CA ALA A 63 7.90 -0.81 -13.60
C ALA A 63 8.44 0.58 -13.21
N ALA A 64 9.41 0.60 -12.29
CA ALA A 64 10.41 1.66 -12.29
C ALA A 64 11.46 1.29 -13.34
N LYS A 65 11.24 1.68 -14.59
CA LYS A 65 12.32 1.72 -15.59
C LYS A 65 12.97 3.10 -15.52
N GLN A 66 14.13 3.12 -14.87
CA GLN A 66 15.23 4.06 -15.11
C GLN A 66 15.75 3.88 -16.56
N GLU A 67 16.64 4.79 -17.00
CA GLU A 67 17.40 4.86 -18.28
C GLU A 67 16.91 6.00 -19.20
N ASP A 68 17.72 6.84 -19.85
CA ASP A 68 19.17 7.07 -19.91
C ASP A 68 19.35 8.32 -20.80
N GLY A 69 20.41 9.11 -20.58
CA GLY A 69 20.71 10.25 -21.44
C GLY A 69 21.13 9.79 -22.84
N LYS A 70 20.71 10.50 -23.89
CA LYS A 70 21.41 10.44 -25.18
C LYS A 70 21.35 11.76 -25.94
N GLU A 71 22.55 12.23 -26.21
CA GLU A 71 22.96 13.36 -27.04
C GLU A 71 22.41 13.29 -28.48
N VAL A 72 22.03 14.45 -29.02
CA VAL A 72 22.08 14.83 -30.45
C VAL A 72 22.21 16.35 -30.42
N GLY A 73 23.18 17.04 -31.03
CA GLY A 73 23.95 16.76 -32.25
C GLY A 73 23.90 18.06 -33.05
#